data_AF-A0A3C0VSN2-F1
#
_entry.id   AF-A0A3C0VSN2-F1
#
_cell.length_a   1.000
_cell.length_b   1.000
_cell.length_c   1.000
_cell.angle_alpha   90.00
_cell.angle_beta   90.00
_cell.angle_gamma   90.00
#
_symmetry.space_group_name_H-M   'P 1'
#
loop_
_entity.id
_entity.type
_entity.pdbx_description
1 polymer ?
#
loop_
_entity_poly.entity_id
_entity_poly.type
_entity_poly.pdbx_seq_one_letter_code
_entity_poly.pdbx_strand_id
1 'polypeptide(L)'
;IIDAILNGDIKTAPTKQIPMFNFTVPTELPGVDPKILDPRDTYADASEWETKAKDLAGRFIKNFEKYTTNDAGKALVAAGPQL
;
A
#
# COMPACT_ATOMS: atom_id res chain seq x y z
N ILE A 1 14.25 1.54 7.65
CA ILE A 1 13.28 2.12 6.67
C ILE A 1 13.57 3.59 6.41
N ILE A 2 13.51 4.49 7.40
CA ILE A 2 13.80 5.92 7.20
C ILE A 2 15.21 6.13 6.62
N ASP A 3 16.23 5.47 7.16
CA ASP A 3 17.59 5.57 6.62
C ASP A 3 17.66 5.17 5.14
N ALA A 4 17.01 4.06 4.76
CA ALA A 4 16.92 3.58 3.38
C ALA A 4 16.16 4.55 2.43
N ILE A 5 15.25 5.37 2.98
CA ILE A 5 14.56 6.44 2.23
C ILE A 5 15.52 7.62 2.03
N LEU A 6 16.23 8.01 3.09
CA LEU A 6 17.09 9.20 3.10
C LEU A 6 18.38 8.99 2.29
N ASN A 7 18.96 7.79 2.34
CA ASN A 7 20.18 7.46 1.61
C ASN A 7 19.92 7.02 0.15
N GLY A 8 18.66 6.77 -0.22
CA GLY A 8 18.24 6.42 -1.57
C GLY A 8 18.18 4.93 -1.89
N ASP A 9 18.54 4.03 -0.97
CA ASP A 9 18.53 2.57 -1.19
C ASP A 9 17.15 2.06 -1.65
N ILE A 10 16.07 2.65 -1.12
CA ILE A 10 14.70 2.28 -1.48
C ILE A 10 14.36 2.51 -2.96
N LYS A 11 15.09 3.40 -3.66
CA LYS A 11 14.81 3.74 -5.06
C LYS A 11 15.22 2.66 -6.04
N THR A 12 16.21 1.84 -5.67
CA THR A 12 16.76 0.78 -6.52
C THR A 12 16.44 -0.62 -6.01
N ALA A 13 15.83 -0.73 -4.83
CA ALA A 13 15.41 -2.01 -4.27
C ALA A 13 14.41 -2.71 -5.21
N PRO A 14 14.48 -4.04 -5.35
CA PRO A 14 13.43 -4.81 -6.02
C PRO A 14 12.10 -4.59 -5.31
N THR A 15 11.00 -4.53 -6.09
CA THR A 15 9.68 -4.18 -5.55
C THR A 15 8.62 -5.20 -5.95
N LYS A 16 7.54 -5.22 -5.18
CA LYS A 16 6.31 -5.95 -5.50
C LYS A 16 5.09 -5.07 -5.28
N GLN A 17 4.02 -5.37 -6.01
CA GLN A 17 2.72 -4.74 -5.79
C GLN A 17 1.96 -5.48 -4.67
N ILE A 18 1.38 -4.71 -3.76
CA ILE A 18 0.39 -5.20 -2.80
C ILE A 18 -1.00 -4.94 -3.37
N PRO A 19 -1.92 -5.93 -3.36
CA PRO A 19 -3.26 -5.75 -3.88
C PRO A 19 -4.08 -4.75 -3.06
N MET A 20 -5.25 -4.38 -3.58
CA MET A 20 -6.19 -3.38 -3.05
C MET A 20 -5.66 -1.95 -3.11
N PHE A 21 -4.51 -1.63 -2.53
CA PHE A 21 -4.03 -0.24 -2.37
C PHE A 21 -3.07 0.24 -3.47
N ASN A 22 -2.75 -0.62 -4.45
CA ASN A 22 -1.77 -0.31 -5.51
C ASN A 22 -0.40 0.16 -4.97
N PHE A 23 -0.01 -0.36 -3.81
CA PHE A 23 1.27 -0.01 -3.20
C PHE A 23 2.40 -0.81 -3.81
N THR A 24 3.43 -0.08 -4.25
CA THR A 24 4.71 -0.66 -4.62
C THR A 24 5.61 -0.67 -3.39
N VAL A 25 5.90 -1.86 -2.86
CA VAL A 25 6.74 -2.02 -1.67
C VAL A 25 8.06 -2.68 -2.03
N PRO A 26 9.18 -2.32 -1.38
CA PRO A 26 10.44 -3.03 -1.54
C PRO A 26 10.32 -4.46 -1.02
N THR A 27 10.95 -5.42 -1.68
CA THR A 27 11.05 -6.81 -1.21
C THR A 27 12.21 -7.02 -0.24
N GLU A 28 13.17 -6.09 -0.23
CA GLU A 28 14.32 -6.09 0.69
C GLU A 28 14.81 -4.66 0.92
N LEU A 29 15.36 -4.41 2.11
CA LEU A 29 16.07 -3.17 2.44
C LEU A 29 17.22 -3.48 3.42
N PRO A 30 18.37 -2.79 3.34
CA PRO A 30 19.46 -2.96 4.30
C PRO A 30 18.99 -2.74 5.74
N GLY A 31 19.32 -3.68 6.63
CA GLY A 31 18.99 -3.60 8.05
C GLY A 31 17.50 -3.74 8.38
N VAL A 32 16.66 -4.21 7.46
CA VAL A 32 15.23 -4.46 7.68
C VAL A 32 14.91 -5.93 7.44
N ASP A 33 14.16 -6.56 8.35
CA ASP A 33 13.65 -7.92 8.13
C ASP A 33 12.67 -7.93 6.93
N PRO A 34 12.94 -8.70 5.86
CA PRO A 34 12.03 -8.75 4.71
C PRO A 34 10.61 -9.19 5.05
N LYS A 35 10.41 -9.96 6.14
CA LYS A 35 9.10 -10.48 6.57
C LYS A 35 8.13 -9.40 7.05
N ILE A 36 8.62 -8.19 7.32
CA ILE A 36 7.77 -7.07 7.74
C ILE A 36 7.45 -6.09 6.61
N LEU A 37 8.06 -6.26 5.43
CA LEU A 37 7.90 -5.34 4.30
C LEU A 37 6.58 -5.57 3.55
N ASP A 38 6.10 -6.82 3.53
CA ASP A 38 4.74 -7.14 3.10
C ASP A 38 3.88 -7.39 4.32
N PRO A 39 2.88 -6.56 4.59
CA PRO A 39 2.03 -6.73 5.76
C PRO A 39 1.30 -8.08 5.76
N ARG A 40 1.12 -8.74 4.62
CA ARG A 40 0.53 -10.09 4.54
C ARG A 40 1.34 -11.14 5.28
N ASP A 41 2.67 -10.99 5.26
CA ASP A 41 3.60 -11.98 5.83
C ASP A 41 3.64 -11.92 7.37
N THR A 42 3.01 -10.90 7.98
CA THR A 42 2.90 -10.74 9.43
C THR A 42 1.65 -11.35 10.05
N TYR A 43 0.70 -11.82 9.23
CA TYR A 43 -0.50 -12.51 9.70
C TYR A 43 -0.27 -14.02 9.76
N ALA A 44 -0.90 -14.68 10.73
CA ALA A 44 -0.90 -16.15 10.79
C ALA A 44 -1.69 -16.76 9.60
N ASP A 45 -2.73 -16.06 9.15
CA ASP A 45 -3.51 -16.38 7.97
C ASP A 45 -3.65 -15.14 7.06
N ALA A 46 -3.22 -15.27 5.81
CA ALA A 46 -3.31 -14.21 4.81
C ALA A 46 -4.77 -13.78 4.51
N SER A 47 -5.75 -14.65 4.77
CA SER A 47 -7.18 -14.33 4.60
C SER A 47 -7.66 -13.25 5.59
N GLU A 48 -7.07 -13.17 6.78
CA GLU A 48 -7.35 -12.14 7.77
C GLU A 48 -6.86 -10.76 7.28
N TRP A 49 -5.68 -10.73 6.67
CA TRP A 49 -5.16 -9.53 6.03
C TRP A 49 -6.10 -9.08 4.91
N GLU A 50 -6.55 -10.00 4.05
CA GLU A 50 -7.43 -9.66 2.92
C GLU A 50 -8.75 -9.07 3.40
N THR A 51 -9.36 -9.66 4.44
CA THR A 51 -10.60 -9.16 5.04
C THR A 51 -10.43 -7.74 5.57
N LYS A 52 -9.34 -7.49 6.32
CA LYS A 52 -9.04 -6.16 6.88
C LYS A 52 -8.68 -5.14 5.79
N ALA A 53 -7.94 -5.57 4.76
CA ALA A 53 -7.55 -4.73 3.64
C ALA A 53 -8.78 -4.29 2.83
N LYS A 54 -9.74 -5.19 2.59
CA LYS A 54 -11.00 -4.84 1.91
C LYS A 54 -11.86 -3.86 2.72
N ASP A 55 -12.00 -4.08 4.02
CA ASP A 55 -12.72 -3.14 4.90
C ASP A 55 -12.06 -1.74 4.89
N LEU A 56 -10.73 -1.69 5.01
CA LEU A 56 -9.99 -0.43 4.96
C LEU A 56 -10.13 0.26 3.61
N ALA A 57 -9.98 -0.47 2.50
CA ALA A 57 -10.15 0.05 1.15
C ALA A 57 -11.55 0.66 0.96
N GLY A 58 -12.60 -0.03 1.40
CA GLY A 58 -13.98 0.48 1.37
C GLY A 58 -14.16 1.79 2.16
N ARG A 59 -13.51 1.91 3.33
CA ARG A 59 -13.52 3.15 4.13
C ARG A 59 -12.81 4.30 3.42
N PHE A 60 -11.68 4.03 2.75
CA PHE A 60 -10.96 5.02 1.96
C PHE A 60 -11.81 5.51 0.78
N ILE A 61 -12.37 4.59 -0.01
CA ILE A 61 -13.23 4.90 -1.15
C ILE A 61 -14.40 5.78 -0.70
N LYS A 62 -15.16 5.33 0.31
CA LYS A 62 -16.31 6.08 0.86
C LYS A 62 -15.92 7.47 1.39
N ASN A 63 -14.78 7.59 2.07
CA ASN A 63 -14.35 8.89 2.55
C ASN A 63 -13.93 9.81 1.39
N PHE A 64 -13.31 9.25 0.35
CA PHE A 64 -12.77 10.02 -0.75
C PHE A 64 -13.84 10.59 -1.70
N GLU A 65 -15.04 10.00 -1.74
CA GLU A 65 -16.20 10.50 -2.51
C GLU A 65 -16.42 12.01 -2.33
N LYS A 66 -16.23 12.54 -1.11
CA LYS A 66 -16.38 13.97 -0.77
C LYS A 66 -15.45 14.91 -1.56
N TYR A 67 -14.34 14.38 -2.08
CA TYR A 67 -13.34 15.14 -2.82
C TYR A 67 -13.46 14.99 -4.34
N THR A 68 -14.44 14.20 -4.83
CA THR A 68 -14.67 13.96 -6.26
C THR A 68 -15.55 15.01 -6.94
N THR A 69 -15.69 16.19 -6.33
CA THR A 69 -16.59 17.26 -6.76
C THR A 69 -16.09 18.04 -7.98
N ASN A 70 -14.84 17.86 -8.37
CA ASN A 70 -14.25 18.41 -9.59
C ASN A 70 -13.44 17.33 -10.34
N ASP A 71 -13.04 17.63 -11.57
CA ASP A 71 -12.38 16.64 -12.44
C ASP A 71 -11.00 16.23 -11.92
N ALA A 72 -10.29 17.13 -11.24
CA ALA A 72 -9.02 16.79 -10.59
C ALA A 72 -9.21 15.74 -9.48
N GLY A 73 -10.24 15.88 -8.64
CA GLY A 73 -10.57 14.92 -7.61
C GLY A 73 -11.03 13.58 -8.17
N LYS A 74 -11.85 13.58 -9.23
CA LYS A 74 -12.25 12.35 -9.93
C LYS A 74 -11.05 11.61 -10.52
N ALA A 75 -10.08 12.32 -11.09
CA ALA A 75 -8.88 11.72 -11.65
C ALA A 75 -8.03 10.97 -10.59
N LEU A 76 -8.09 11.37 -9.32
CA LEU A 76 -7.35 10.73 -8.23
C LEU A 76 -7.96 9.40 -7.77
N VAL A 77 -9.21 9.07 -8.14
CA VAL A 77 -9.86 7.81 -7.75
C VAL A 77 -9.08 6.60 -8.26
N ALA A 78 -8.50 6.69 -9.46
CA ALA A 78 -7.69 5.61 -10.04
C ALA A 78 -6.37 5.36 -9.30
N ALA A 79 -5.87 6.33 -8.54
CA ALA A 79 -4.67 6.18 -7.70
C ALA A 79 -4.99 5.61 -6.31
N GLY A 80 -6.27 5.59 -5.92
CA GLY A 80 -6.73 5.05 -4.65
C GLY A 80 -6.94 3.53 -4.67
N PRO A 81 -7.45 2.97 -3.56
CA PRO A 81 -7.70 1.54 -3.47
C PRO A 81 -8.78 1.06 -4.46
N GLN A 82 -8.62 -0.16 -4.98
CA GLN A 82 -9.54 -0.83 -5.89
C GLN A 82 -10.06 -2.12 -5.23
N LEU A 83 -11.38 -2.28 -5.18
CA LEU A 83 -12.08 -3.46 -4.65
C LEU A 83 -12.66 -4.31 -5.78
#